data_AF-A0A0A9HV32-F1
#
_entry.id   AF-A0A0A9HV32-F1
#
_cell.length_a   1.000
_cell.length_b   1.000
_cell.length_c   1.000
_cell.angle_alpha   90.00
_cell.angle_beta   90.00
_cell.angle_gamma   90.00
#
_symmetry.space_group_name_H-M   'P 1'
#
loop_
_entity.id
_entity.type
_entity.pdbx_description
1 polymer ?
#
loop_
_entity_poly.entity_id
_entity_poly.type
_entity_poly.pdbx_seq_one_letter_code
_entity_poly.pdbx_strand_id
1 'polypeptide(L)'
;MTIYDHKCEASKNQGVRTGMVGGLGFGFSFLMLYLTYGLCFYVGAQFVRQNKSTFGDVFKVFFALMMATIGVSQTSALASDSTKAKDSAISIFALLDRKSEIDSGSDEGLTLDEVKGDIDFRHVSFKYPSRPDVQIFSDFTRNSAR
;
A
#
# COMPACT_ATOMS: atom_id res chain seq x y z
N MET A 1 32.00 0.59 12.03
CA MET A 1 32.20 1.21 10.70
C MET A 1 31.85 0.24 9.57
N THR A 2 32.46 -0.94 9.50
CA THR A 2 32.39 -1.88 8.35
C THR A 2 31.00 -2.43 8.00
N ILE A 3 30.12 -2.71 8.96
CA ILE A 3 28.76 -3.23 8.68
C ILE A 3 27.84 -2.18 8.05
N TYR A 4 28.03 -0.89 8.39
CA TYR A 4 27.28 0.21 7.80
C TYR A 4 27.69 0.45 6.35
N ASP A 5 29.00 0.46 6.08
CA ASP A 5 29.53 0.66 4.72
C ASP A 5 29.05 -0.43 3.77
N HIS A 6 29.04 -1.70 4.22
CA HIS A 6 28.55 -2.82 3.42
C HIS A 6 27.05 -2.73 3.10
N LYS A 7 26.21 -2.23 4.04
CA LYS A 7 24.78 -2.00 3.77
C LYS A 7 24.56 -0.82 2.81
N CYS A 8 25.40 0.21 2.90
CA CYS A 8 25.33 1.39 2.03
C CYS A 8 25.82 1.11 0.60
N GLU A 9 26.78 0.20 0.42
CA GLU A 9 27.32 -0.12 -0.91
C GLU A 9 26.27 -0.76 -1.82
N ALA A 10 25.49 -1.71 -1.30
CA ALA A 10 24.37 -2.31 -2.02
C ALA A 10 23.31 -1.27 -2.43
N SER A 11 22.93 -0.39 -1.49
CA SER A 11 21.98 0.71 -1.74
C SER A 11 22.51 1.71 -2.77
N LYS A 12 23.79 2.06 -2.70
CA LYS A 12 24.45 2.97 -3.65
C LYS A 12 24.46 2.41 -5.06
N ASN A 13 24.85 1.14 -5.24
CA ASN A 13 24.88 0.51 -6.56
C ASN A 13 23.45 0.37 -7.14
N GLN A 14 22.48 0.05 -6.28
CA GLN A 14 21.07 0.03 -6.67
C GLN A 14 20.57 1.43 -7.09
N GLY A 15 20.95 2.47 -6.36
CA GLY A 15 20.63 3.86 -6.70
C GLY A 15 21.22 4.29 -8.04
N VAL A 16 22.48 3.96 -8.32
CA VAL A 16 23.13 4.25 -9.62
C VAL A 16 22.41 3.51 -10.76
N ARG A 17 22.14 2.22 -10.60
CA ARG A 17 21.42 1.43 -11.61
C ARG A 17 20.01 1.99 -11.85
N THR A 18 19.30 2.34 -10.79
CA THR A 18 17.95 2.92 -10.87
C THR A 18 17.98 4.28 -11.56
N GLY A 19 18.99 5.11 -11.26
CA GLY A 19 19.20 6.40 -11.91
C GLY A 19 19.46 6.27 -13.41
N MET A 20 20.31 5.33 -13.83
CA MET A 20 20.58 5.09 -15.26
C MET A 20 19.33 4.60 -16.00
N VAL A 21 18.61 3.62 -15.44
CA VAL A 21 17.39 3.08 -16.05
C VAL A 21 16.29 4.14 -16.09
N GLY A 22 16.13 4.90 -14.99
CA GLY A 22 15.16 6.00 -14.92
C GLY A 22 15.46 7.11 -15.91
N GLY A 23 16.74 7.50 -16.04
CA GLY A 23 17.18 8.52 -17.00
C GLY A 23 16.95 8.10 -18.46
N LEU A 24 17.29 6.86 -18.82
CA LEU A 24 17.03 6.31 -20.15
C LEU A 24 15.53 6.24 -20.45
N GLY A 25 14.72 5.76 -19.50
CA GLY A 25 13.27 5.70 -19.63
C GLY A 25 12.64 7.09 -19.81
N PHE A 26 13.11 8.08 -19.04
CA PHE A 26 12.64 9.46 -19.14
C PHE A 26 12.98 10.07 -20.50
N GLY A 27 14.24 9.96 -20.95
CA GLY A 27 14.67 10.45 -22.25
C GLY A 27 13.90 9.81 -23.41
N PHE A 28 13.70 8.48 -23.37
CA PHE A 28 12.93 7.75 -24.37
C PHE A 28 11.46 8.20 -24.41
N SER A 29 10.85 8.45 -23.25
CA SER A 29 9.47 8.94 -23.15
C SER A 29 9.31 10.31 -23.82
N PHE A 30 10.26 11.23 -23.59
CA PHE A 30 10.26 12.55 -24.24
C PHE A 30 10.48 12.46 -25.75
N LEU A 31 11.39 11.58 -26.20
CA LEU A 31 11.59 11.33 -27.63
C LEU A 31 10.28 10.87 -28.29
N MET A 32 9.60 9.90 -27.68
CA MET A 32 8.34 9.36 -28.19
C MET A 32 7.22 10.41 -28.20
N LEU A 33 7.17 11.29 -27.21
CA LEU A 33 6.24 12.42 -27.18
C LEU A 33 6.44 13.36 -28.37
N TYR A 34 7.68 13.80 -28.62
CA TYR A 34 7.99 14.71 -29.73
C TYR A 34 7.77 14.04 -31.10
N LEU A 35 8.10 12.75 -31.24
CA LEU A 35 7.80 11.99 -32.45
C LEU A 35 6.30 11.92 -32.72
N THR A 36 5.50 11.69 -31.68
CA THR A 36 4.03 11.66 -31.79
C THR A 36 3.47 13.02 -32.20
N TYR A 37 3.98 14.12 -31.64
CA TYR A 37 3.60 15.47 -32.06
C TYR A 37 3.97 15.74 -33.51
N GLY A 38 5.20 15.37 -33.92
CA GLY A 38 5.64 15.49 -35.31
C GLY A 38 4.76 14.72 -36.28
N LEU A 39 4.42 13.46 -35.96
CA LEU A 39 3.51 12.64 -36.75
C LEU A 39 2.09 13.23 -36.82
N CYS A 40 1.57 13.73 -35.69
CA CYS A 40 0.25 14.34 -35.63
C CYS A 40 0.15 15.57 -36.55
N PHE A 41 1.15 16.46 -36.51
CA PHE A 41 1.19 17.62 -37.40
C PHE A 41 1.45 17.25 -38.86
N TYR A 42 2.28 16.24 -39.14
CA TYR A 42 2.53 15.77 -40.49
C TYR A 42 1.24 15.23 -41.15
N VAL A 43 0.52 14.37 -40.43
CA VAL A 43 -0.76 13.83 -40.89
C VAL A 43 -1.82 14.93 -40.97
N GLY A 44 -1.86 15.84 -39.99
CA GLY A 44 -2.71 17.02 -40.02
C GLY A 44 -2.47 17.89 -41.27
N ALA A 45 -1.22 18.15 -41.62
CA ALA A 45 -0.85 18.90 -42.82
C ALA A 45 -1.27 18.18 -44.10
N GLN A 46 -1.19 16.84 -44.16
CA GLN A 46 -1.70 16.06 -45.29
C GLN A 46 -3.21 16.21 -45.46
N PHE A 47 -3.99 16.21 -44.37
CA PHE A 47 -5.43 16.41 -44.44
C PHE A 47 -5.83 17.81 -44.91
N VAL A 48 -5.10 18.83 -44.46
CA VAL A 48 -5.28 20.21 -44.94
C VAL A 48 -4.93 20.31 -46.43
N ARG A 49 -3.83 19.68 -46.88
CA ARG A 49 -3.42 19.67 -48.29
C ARG A 49 -4.45 18.99 -49.20
N GLN A 50 -5.15 17.97 -48.70
CA GLN A 50 -6.22 17.28 -49.44
C GLN A 50 -7.58 18.00 -49.39
N ASN A 51 -7.65 19.22 -48.83
CA ASN A 51 -8.90 19.98 -48.60
C ASN A 51 -9.96 19.19 -47.80
N LYS A 52 -9.55 18.20 -47.01
CA LYS A 52 -10.46 17.39 -46.17
C LYS A 52 -10.72 18.02 -44.81
N SER A 53 -9.88 18.95 -44.37
CA SER A 53 -10.01 19.66 -43.09
C SER A 53 -9.32 21.02 -43.15
N THR A 54 -9.75 21.96 -42.30
CA THR A 54 -9.09 23.27 -42.14
C THR A 54 -8.04 23.20 -41.04
N PHE A 55 -7.02 24.06 -41.13
CA PHE A 55 -5.97 24.19 -40.09
C PHE A 55 -6.55 24.33 -38.67
N GLY A 56 -7.60 25.14 -38.51
CA GLY A 56 -8.26 25.33 -37.22
C GLY A 56 -8.87 24.04 -36.64
N ASP A 57 -9.39 23.15 -37.46
CA ASP A 57 -10.01 21.91 -36.99
C ASP A 57 -8.98 20.88 -36.52
N VAL A 58 -7.82 20.82 -37.19
CA VAL A 58 -6.69 20.01 -36.75
C VAL A 58 -6.21 20.45 -35.37
N PHE A 59 -6.07 21.76 -35.14
CA PHE A 59 -5.66 22.29 -33.83
C PHE A 59 -6.72 22.05 -32.75
N LYS A 60 -8.02 22.19 -33.06
CA LYS A 60 -9.10 21.85 -32.11
C LYS A 60 -9.01 20.40 -31.65
N VAL A 61 -8.86 19.46 -32.57
CA VAL A 61 -8.73 18.02 -32.24
C VAL A 61 -7.48 17.76 -31.42
N PHE A 62 -6.35 18.38 -31.79
CA PHE A 62 -5.10 18.26 -31.05
C PHE A 62 -5.24 18.71 -29.59
N PHE A 63 -5.79 19.91 -29.34
CA PHE A 63 -6.01 20.40 -27.98
C PHE A 63 -7.03 19.56 -27.21
N ALA A 64 -8.11 19.11 -27.87
CA ALA A 64 -9.09 18.22 -27.24
C ALA A 64 -8.46 16.90 -26.79
N LEU A 65 -7.62 16.29 -27.64
CA LEU A 65 -6.90 15.06 -27.30
C LEU A 65 -5.89 15.28 -26.17
N MET A 66 -5.21 16.43 -26.16
CA MET A 66 -4.26 16.79 -25.10
C MET A 66 -4.98 16.92 -23.74
N MET A 67 -6.11 17.62 -23.70
CA MET A 67 -6.94 17.76 -22.49
C MET A 67 -7.46 16.40 -22.01
N ALA A 68 -7.94 15.55 -22.92
CA ALA A 68 -8.39 14.20 -22.57
C ALA A 68 -7.26 13.35 -21.97
N THR A 69 -6.06 13.42 -22.56
CA THR A 69 -4.87 12.68 -22.08
C THR A 69 -4.44 13.14 -20.70
N ILE A 70 -4.49 14.44 -20.42
CA ILE A 70 -4.21 15.00 -19.08
C ILE A 70 -5.23 14.47 -18.06
N GLY A 71 -6.52 14.47 -18.40
CA GLY A 71 -7.57 13.94 -17.52
C GLY A 71 -7.38 12.45 -17.20
N VAL A 72 -7.06 11.64 -18.22
CA VAL A 72 -6.76 10.21 -18.03
C VAL A 72 -5.51 10.02 -17.15
N SER A 73 -4.47 10.81 -17.37
CA SER A 73 -3.22 10.73 -16.60
C SER A 73 -3.44 11.04 -15.12
N GLN A 74 -4.22 12.09 -14.80
CA GLN A 74 -4.57 12.44 -13.42
C GLN A 74 -5.43 11.37 -12.76
N THR A 75 -6.44 10.85 -13.48
CA THR A 75 -7.32 9.78 -12.96
C THR A 75 -6.52 8.51 -12.67
N SER A 76 -5.59 8.15 -13.55
CA SER A 76 -4.70 7.00 -13.37
C SER A 76 -3.82 7.14 -12.12
N ALA A 77 -3.29 8.34 -11.86
CA ALA A 77 -2.53 8.60 -10.63
C ALA A 77 -3.37 8.36 -9.37
N LEU A 78 -4.62 8.87 -9.35
CA LEU A 78 -5.56 8.72 -8.24
C LEU A 78 -6.04 7.27 -8.02
N ALA A 79 -6.08 6.46 -9.07
CA ALA A 79 -6.50 5.06 -8.97
C ALA A 79 -5.55 4.24 -8.06
N SER A 80 -4.25 4.54 -8.10
CA SER A 80 -3.26 3.86 -7.25
C SER A 80 -3.46 4.17 -5.77
N ASP A 81 -3.77 5.42 -5.43
CA ASP A 81 -4.03 5.82 -4.04
C ASP A 81 -5.37 5.27 -3.55
N SER A 82 -6.38 5.21 -4.42
CA SER A 82 -7.67 4.58 -4.11
C SER A 82 -7.51 3.10 -3.75
N THR A 83 -6.62 2.39 -4.44
CA THR A 83 -6.30 0.99 -4.15
C THR A 83 -5.65 0.85 -2.77
N LYS A 84 -4.65 1.68 -2.47
CA LYS A 84 -4.00 1.69 -1.13
C LYS A 84 -4.96 2.04 0.00
N ALA A 85 -5.87 3.00 -0.24
CA ALA A 85 -6.90 3.38 0.72
C ALA A 85 -7.84 2.21 1.02
N LYS A 86 -8.26 1.47 -0.03
CA LYS A 86 -9.06 0.26 0.11
C LYS A 86 -8.34 -0.82 0.93
N ASP A 87 -7.06 -1.09 0.63
CA ASP A 87 -6.28 -2.11 1.36
C ASP A 87 -6.11 -1.75 2.85
N SER A 88 -5.91 -0.45 3.13
CA SER A 88 -5.84 0.07 4.50
C SER A 88 -7.17 -0.08 5.22
N ALA A 89 -8.28 0.27 4.56
CA ALA A 89 -9.62 0.10 5.10
C ALA A 89 -9.92 -1.37 5.40
N ILE A 90 -9.58 -2.30 4.51
CA ILE A 90 -9.72 -3.75 4.74
C ILE A 90 -8.97 -4.17 6.00
N SER A 91 -7.74 -3.71 6.20
CA SER A 91 -6.96 -4.04 7.40
C SER A 91 -7.59 -3.49 8.69
N ILE A 92 -8.13 -2.27 8.65
CA ILE A 92 -8.82 -1.66 9.80
C ILE A 92 -10.11 -2.42 10.12
N PHE A 93 -10.94 -2.71 9.12
CA PHE A 93 -12.18 -3.47 9.33
C PHE A 93 -11.89 -4.90 9.80
N ALA A 94 -10.86 -5.55 9.28
CA ALA A 94 -10.43 -6.86 9.76
C ALA A 94 -10.03 -6.86 11.25
N LEU A 95 -9.48 -5.74 11.75
CA LEU A 95 -9.19 -5.58 13.17
C LEU A 95 -10.44 -5.26 13.99
N LEU A 96 -11.34 -4.43 13.47
CA LEU A 96 -12.57 -4.04 14.15
C LEU A 96 -13.56 -5.21 14.30
N ASP A 97 -13.69 -6.02 13.25
CA ASP A 97 -14.60 -7.17 13.21
C ASP A 97 -14.01 -8.42 13.90
N ARG A 98 -12.76 -8.34 14.37
CA ARG A 98 -12.10 -9.44 15.08
C ARG A 98 -12.78 -9.65 16.43
N LYS A 99 -13.45 -10.80 16.59
CA LYS A 99 -13.98 -11.25 17.88
C LYS A 99 -12.83 -11.67 18.81
N SER A 100 -12.75 -11.07 20.01
CA SER A 100 -11.80 -11.49 21.05
C SER A 100 -12.29 -12.76 21.75
N GLU A 101 -11.38 -13.69 22.08
CA GLU A 101 -11.72 -14.85 22.92
C GLU A 101 -12.03 -14.44 24.37
N ILE A 102 -11.39 -13.36 24.83
CA ILE A 102 -11.67 -12.74 26.13
C ILE A 102 -12.19 -11.35 25.83
N ASP A 103 -13.51 -11.18 25.83
CA ASP A 103 -14.17 -9.91 25.55
C ASP A 103 -14.26 -9.05 26.81
N SER A 104 -13.49 -7.96 26.86
CA SER A 104 -13.49 -7.03 27.99
C SER A 104 -14.70 -6.11 28.05
N GLY A 105 -15.47 -6.00 26.96
CA GLY A 105 -16.70 -5.20 26.90
C GLY A 105 -17.96 -6.00 27.20
N SER A 106 -17.83 -7.31 27.45
CA SER A 106 -18.96 -8.17 27.78
C SER A 106 -19.36 -7.97 29.24
N ASP A 107 -20.66 -7.75 29.48
CA ASP A 107 -21.26 -7.78 30.82
C ASP A 107 -21.54 -9.23 31.28
N GLU A 108 -21.16 -10.23 30.49
CA GLU A 108 -21.26 -11.63 30.87
C GLU A 108 -20.22 -11.97 31.95
N GLY A 109 -20.70 -12.37 33.11
CA GLY A 109 -19.85 -12.77 34.22
C GLY A 109 -20.57 -12.67 35.56
N LEU A 110 -19.87 -13.04 36.62
CA LEU A 110 -20.33 -12.86 37.99
C LEU A 110 -19.58 -11.66 38.60
N THR A 111 -20.31 -10.60 38.92
CA THR A 111 -19.79 -9.52 39.76
C THR A 111 -20.03 -9.88 41.23
N LEU A 112 -18.96 -9.95 42.01
CA LEU A 112 -19.02 -10.27 43.44
C LEU A 112 -19.17 -8.97 44.25
N ASP A 113 -20.14 -8.91 45.17
CA ASP A 113 -20.35 -7.77 46.08
C ASP A 113 -19.20 -7.60 47.08
N GLU A 114 -18.61 -8.72 47.51
CA GLU A 114 -17.48 -8.75 48.45
C GLU A 114 -16.44 -9.79 47.99
N VAL A 115 -15.16 -9.38 47.96
CA VAL A 115 -14.04 -10.23 47.51
C VAL A 115 -13.15 -10.57 48.71
N LYS A 116 -13.15 -11.85 49.13
CA LYS A 116 -12.35 -12.34 50.26
C LYS A 116 -10.84 -12.44 49.97
N GLY A 117 -10.45 -12.56 48.70
CA GLY A 117 -9.05 -12.59 48.28
C GLY A 117 -8.36 -13.96 48.32
N ASP A 118 -9.09 -15.05 48.53
CA ASP A 118 -8.57 -16.42 48.41
C ASP A 118 -8.33 -16.76 46.93
N ILE A 119 -7.07 -17.10 46.58
CA ILE A 119 -6.67 -17.43 45.20
C ILE A 119 -6.15 -18.86 45.17
N ASP A 120 -6.75 -19.68 44.32
CA ASP A 120 -6.40 -21.09 44.14
C ASP A 120 -6.11 -21.39 42.66
N PHE A 121 -4.92 -21.92 42.38
CA PHE A 121 -4.52 -22.39 41.06
C PHE A 121 -4.59 -23.92 41.05
N ARG A 122 -5.32 -24.51 40.10
CA ARG A 122 -5.50 -25.97 39.99
C ARG A 122 -5.10 -26.46 38.61
N HIS A 123 -4.10 -27.33 38.55
CA HIS A 123 -3.67 -28.02 37.33
C HIS A 123 -3.49 -27.11 36.10
N VAL A 124 -2.93 -25.91 36.32
CA VAL A 124 -2.82 -24.89 35.26
C VAL A 124 -1.68 -25.24 34.31
N SER A 125 -2.01 -25.39 33.03
CA SER A 125 -1.04 -25.54 31.94
C SER A 125 -1.16 -24.39 30.96
N PHE A 126 -0.08 -23.66 30.71
CA PHE A 126 -0.11 -22.42 29.92
C PHE A 126 1.08 -22.29 28.97
N LYS A 127 0.79 -21.75 27.78
CA LYS A 127 1.74 -21.39 26.73
C LYS A 127 1.40 -20.02 26.17
N TYR A 128 2.41 -19.24 25.82
CA TYR A 128 2.19 -17.98 25.11
C TYR A 128 1.88 -18.22 23.62
N PRO A 129 0.86 -17.58 23.03
CA PRO A 129 0.53 -17.74 21.61
C PRO A 129 1.68 -17.36 20.66
N SER A 130 2.54 -16.41 21.05
CA SER A 130 3.71 -15.99 20.27
C SER A 130 4.86 -17.01 20.27
N ARG A 131 4.85 -17.98 21.20
CA ARG A 131 5.84 -19.06 21.33
C ARG A 131 5.15 -20.37 21.72
N PRO A 132 4.39 -20.99 20.80
CA PRO A 132 3.58 -22.18 21.10
C PRO A 132 4.41 -23.43 21.45
N ASP A 133 5.70 -23.42 21.11
CA ASP A 133 6.61 -24.55 21.36
C ASP A 133 7.13 -24.58 22.80
N VAL A 134 7.03 -23.47 23.54
CA VAL A 134 7.57 -23.36 24.89
C VAL A 134 6.45 -23.44 25.92
N GLN A 135 6.46 -24.52 26.72
CA GLN A 135 5.58 -24.68 27.87
C GLN A 135 6.11 -23.84 29.05
N ILE A 136 5.28 -22.95 29.59
CA ILE A 136 5.66 -22.08 30.72
C ILE A 136 5.24 -22.70 32.05
N PHE A 137 3.97 -23.10 32.16
CA PHE A 137 3.45 -23.81 33.33
C PHE A 137 3.00 -25.19 32.92
N SER A 138 3.44 -26.22 33.62
CA SER A 138 3.04 -27.62 33.40
C SER A 138 2.40 -28.13 34.69
N ASP A 139 1.09 -28.36 34.66
CA ASP A 139 0.32 -28.91 35.79
C ASP A 139 0.53 -28.14 37.13
N PHE A 140 0.55 -26.81 37.06
CA PHE A 140 0.84 -25.97 38.23
C PHE A 140 -0.37 -25.90 39.18
N THR A 141 -0.16 -26.26 40.46
CA THR A 141 -1.18 -26.22 41.52
C THR A 141 -0.65 -25.48 42.75
N ARG A 142 -1.37 -24.45 43.22
CA ARG A 142 -1.02 -23.68 44.43
C ARG A 142 -2.24 -23.03 45.06
N ASN A 143 -2.42 -23.25 46.37
CA ASN A 143 -3.43 -22.56 47.18
C ASN A 143 -2.78 -21.43 47.98
N SER A 144 -3.38 -20.23 47.95
CA SER A 144 -3.01 -19.07 48.75
C SER A 144 -4.26 -18.50 49.40
N ALA A 145 -4.54 -18.93 50.64
CA ALA A 145 -5.56 -18.34 51.51
C ALA A 145 -4.91 -17.30 52.43
N ARG A 146 -5.56 -16.16 52.65
CA ARG A 146 -5.08 -15.12 53.57
C ARG A 146 -6.04 -14.91 54.72
#